data_AF-A0A183D4D5-F1
#
_entry.id   AF-A0A183D4D5-F1
#
_cell.length_a   1.000
_cell.length_b   1.000
_cell.length_c   1.000
_cell.angle_alpha   90.00
_cell.angle_beta   90.00
_cell.angle_gamma   90.00
#
_symmetry.space_group_name_H-M   'P 1'
#
loop_
_entity.id
_entity.type
_entity.pdbx_description
1 polymer ?
#
loop_
_entity_poly.entity_id
_entity_poly.type
_entity_poly.pdbx_seq_one_letter_code
_entity_poly.pdbx_strand_id
1 'polypeptide(L)'
;LRGKMLNVREGSHKQIMENAEINALIKIIGLQYRLKYDKDEDLKSLRYGKIMDQDGSHIKGLVINFIHYNWPVLIRRNFVEEFITPIVKASKGLGTSTSKEAKEYFTDMARHRIRFRYSGEEDDNSLDMAFSKKKIEDRKVWLTNWMAEKKLRREQGLTEEYLYDKDTRAVSFKDFVNKELVLFSNTDNERSIPSLVDGLKPGQRKVLFTCFKRADKKEVKVAQLAGAVGEMSAYHHGEASLMSTIVNLAQDYVGSNNINLLLPIGQFGTRLQGGKDSASPRYIFTQLK
;
A
#
# COMPACT_ATOMS: atom_id res chain seq x y z
N LEU A 1 3.67 -5.14 -11.49
CA LEU A 1 2.79 -4.02 -11.93
C LEU A 1 3.57 -2.71 -11.91
N ARG A 2 3.12 -1.63 -12.58
CA ARG A 2 3.82 -0.31 -12.57
C ARG A 2 3.63 0.46 -11.27
N GLY A 3 2.63 0.09 -10.47
CA GLY A 3 2.31 0.71 -9.20
C GLY A 3 0.94 0.28 -8.69
N LYS A 4 0.24 1.19 -8.00
CA LYS A 4 -1.15 0.96 -7.58
C LYS A 4 -2.05 0.88 -8.82
N MET A 5 -2.70 -0.27 -9.01
CA MET A 5 -3.66 -0.48 -10.07
C MET A 5 -4.91 0.41 -9.90
N LEU A 6 -5.54 0.80 -11.01
CA LEU A 6 -6.79 1.55 -10.97
C LEU A 6 -7.91 0.68 -10.36
N ASN A 7 -8.67 1.24 -9.42
CA ASN A 7 -9.89 0.60 -8.94
C ASN A 7 -10.99 0.69 -10.01
N VAL A 8 -11.21 -0.41 -10.73
CA VAL A 8 -12.14 -0.48 -11.86
C VAL A 8 -13.62 -0.42 -11.50
N ARG A 9 -14.01 -0.67 -10.23
CA ARG A 9 -15.40 -0.53 -9.78
C ARG A 9 -15.94 0.88 -9.95
N GLU A 10 -15.03 1.83 -9.98
CA GLU A 10 -15.31 3.26 -9.84
C GLU A 10 -14.61 4.11 -10.89
N GLY A 11 -13.85 3.46 -11.77
CA GLY A 11 -13.23 4.12 -12.91
C GLY A 11 -14.29 4.45 -13.94
N SER A 12 -14.27 5.67 -14.49
CA SER A 12 -15.10 5.97 -15.64
C SER A 12 -14.71 5.06 -16.81
N HIS A 13 -15.64 4.79 -17.73
CA HIS A 13 -15.35 3.96 -18.90
C HIS A 13 -14.11 4.47 -19.67
N LYS A 14 -13.99 5.80 -19.80
CA LYS A 14 -12.83 6.48 -20.37
C LYS A 14 -11.54 6.17 -19.61
N GLN A 15 -11.53 6.29 -18.29
CA GLN A 15 -10.35 6.01 -17.46
C GLN A 15 -9.89 4.56 -17.59
N ILE A 16 -10.82 3.61 -17.68
CA ILE A 16 -10.48 2.18 -17.83
C ILE A 16 -9.90 1.92 -19.22
N MET A 17 -10.53 2.46 -20.27
CA MET A 17 -10.05 2.29 -21.65
C MET A 17 -8.70 2.95 -21.92
N GLU A 18 -8.42 4.10 -21.31
CA GLU A 18 -7.14 4.81 -21.46
C GLU A 18 -6.04 4.24 -20.56
N ASN A 19 -6.37 3.34 -19.62
CA ASN A 19 -5.40 2.77 -18.70
C ASN A 19 -4.53 1.71 -19.41
N ALA A 20 -3.30 2.09 -19.74
CA ALA A 20 -2.34 1.23 -20.43
C ALA A 20 -2.00 -0.06 -19.65
N GLU A 21 -2.03 -0.04 -18.32
CA GLU A 21 -1.71 -1.22 -17.50
C GLU A 21 -2.83 -2.26 -17.53
N ILE A 22 -4.09 -1.83 -17.37
CA ILE A 22 -5.26 -2.70 -17.53
C ILE A 22 -5.30 -3.31 -18.93
N ASN A 23 -5.10 -2.48 -19.96
CA ASN A 23 -5.09 -2.97 -21.35
C ASN A 23 -3.96 -3.97 -21.61
N ALA A 24 -2.79 -3.74 -21.03
CA ALA A 24 -1.68 -4.68 -21.12
C ALA A 24 -2.02 -6.02 -20.45
N LEU A 25 -2.58 -6.00 -19.23
CA LEU A 25 -3.00 -7.21 -18.52
C LEU A 25 -4.03 -8.00 -19.32
N ILE A 26 -5.08 -7.34 -19.82
CA ILE A 26 -6.12 -7.96 -20.64
C ILE A 26 -5.52 -8.63 -21.86
N LYS A 27 -4.62 -7.93 -22.58
CA LYS A 27 -3.96 -8.46 -23.77
C LYS A 27 -3.02 -9.63 -23.48
N ILE A 28 -2.27 -9.56 -22.37
CA ILE A 28 -1.33 -10.62 -21.94
C ILE A 28 -2.10 -11.88 -21.56
N ILE A 29 -3.16 -11.74 -20.78
CA ILE A 29 -3.95 -12.87 -20.26
C ILE A 29 -4.90 -13.41 -21.34
N GLY A 30 -5.29 -12.58 -22.32
CA GLY A 30 -6.29 -12.94 -23.33
C GLY A 30 -7.73 -12.73 -22.84
N LEU A 31 -7.93 -11.80 -21.91
CA LEU A 31 -9.25 -11.48 -21.37
C LEU A 31 -10.09 -10.71 -22.40
N GLN A 32 -11.39 -10.92 -22.37
CA GLN A 32 -12.37 -10.25 -23.23
C GLN A 32 -13.58 -9.84 -22.40
N TYR A 33 -13.92 -8.54 -22.40
CA TYR A 33 -15.06 -8.02 -21.63
C TYR A 33 -16.42 -8.62 -22.02
N ARG A 34 -16.55 -9.13 -23.25
CA ARG A 34 -17.78 -9.77 -23.75
C ARG A 34 -18.00 -11.20 -23.25
N LEU A 35 -16.95 -11.86 -22.75
CA LEU A 35 -17.01 -13.25 -22.29
C LEU A 35 -17.20 -13.28 -20.79
N LYS A 36 -18.05 -14.20 -20.30
CA LYS A 36 -18.30 -14.41 -18.87
C LYS A 36 -17.41 -15.51 -18.26
N TYR A 37 -16.74 -16.32 -19.09
CA TYR A 37 -15.83 -17.39 -18.67
C TYR A 37 -16.50 -18.48 -17.81
N ASP A 38 -17.78 -18.69 -18.05
CA ASP A 38 -18.66 -19.69 -17.46
C ASP A 38 -18.50 -21.06 -18.12
N LYS A 39 -18.06 -21.13 -19.37
CA LYS A 39 -17.80 -22.39 -20.09
C LYS A 39 -16.31 -22.69 -20.20
N ASP A 40 -15.97 -23.98 -20.26
CA ASP A 40 -14.58 -24.42 -20.40
C ASP A 40 -13.97 -24.04 -21.75
N GLU A 41 -14.79 -23.86 -22.80
CA GLU A 41 -14.36 -23.35 -24.10
C GLU A 41 -13.85 -21.91 -24.01
N ASP A 42 -14.54 -21.06 -23.23
CA ASP A 42 -14.13 -19.68 -23.01
C ASP A 42 -12.80 -19.61 -22.24
N LEU A 43 -12.56 -20.54 -21.32
CA LEU A 43 -11.29 -20.63 -20.60
C LEU A 43 -10.12 -21.01 -21.51
N LYS A 44 -10.35 -21.85 -22.53
CA LYS A 44 -9.31 -22.18 -23.53
C LYS A 44 -8.91 -20.98 -24.37
N SER A 45 -9.73 -19.93 -24.43
CA SER A 45 -9.37 -18.66 -25.10
C SER A 45 -8.35 -17.83 -24.32
N LEU A 46 -8.17 -18.09 -23.02
CA LEU A 46 -7.16 -17.44 -22.19
C LEU A 46 -5.77 -17.95 -22.56
N ARG A 47 -4.80 -17.04 -22.62
CA ARG A 47 -3.39 -17.37 -22.87
C ARG A 47 -2.71 -17.97 -21.64
N TYR A 48 -3.21 -17.64 -20.46
CA TYR A 48 -2.71 -18.12 -19.17
C TYR A 48 -3.86 -18.68 -18.35
N GLY A 49 -3.65 -19.85 -17.75
CA GLY A 49 -4.67 -20.52 -16.94
C GLY A 49 -4.83 -19.93 -15.53
N LYS A 50 -3.82 -19.20 -15.02
CA LYS A 50 -3.80 -18.58 -13.69
C LYS A 50 -2.94 -17.32 -13.67
N ILE A 51 -3.22 -16.43 -12.73
CA ILE A 51 -2.38 -15.27 -12.40
C ILE A 51 -1.79 -15.50 -11.02
N MET A 52 -0.50 -15.25 -10.86
CA MET A 52 0.19 -15.32 -9.57
C MET A 52 0.74 -13.93 -9.22
N ASP A 53 0.32 -13.39 -8.08
CA ASP A 53 0.77 -12.08 -7.60
C ASP A 53 1.78 -12.21 -6.45
N GLN A 54 2.81 -11.37 -6.46
CA GLN A 54 3.85 -11.25 -5.43
C GLN A 54 3.81 -9.87 -4.75
N ASP A 55 2.98 -8.95 -5.24
CA ASP A 55 2.95 -7.56 -4.78
C ASP A 55 2.26 -7.43 -3.40
N GLY A 56 2.43 -6.26 -2.77
CA GLY A 56 1.87 -5.99 -1.44
C GLY A 56 0.34 -6.08 -1.38
N SER A 57 -0.21 -6.34 -0.19
CA SER A 57 -1.62 -6.67 0.07
C SER A 57 -2.64 -5.75 -0.62
N HIS A 58 -2.37 -4.45 -0.70
CA HIS A 58 -3.27 -3.51 -1.39
C HIS A 58 -3.25 -3.66 -2.91
N ILE A 59 -2.08 -3.89 -3.52
CA ILE A 59 -1.96 -4.12 -4.97
C ILE A 59 -2.66 -5.44 -5.31
N LYS A 60 -2.38 -6.49 -4.51
CA LYS A 60 -3.07 -7.78 -4.61
C LYS A 60 -4.59 -7.64 -4.54
N GLY A 61 -5.06 -6.87 -3.56
CA GLY A 61 -6.47 -6.56 -3.40
C GLY A 61 -7.06 -5.87 -4.63
N LEU A 62 -6.34 -4.93 -5.25
CA LEU A 62 -6.79 -4.26 -6.48
C LEU A 62 -6.82 -5.19 -7.70
N VAL A 63 -5.88 -6.13 -7.82
CA VAL A 63 -5.87 -7.17 -8.87
C VAL A 63 -7.05 -8.11 -8.68
N ILE A 64 -7.28 -8.60 -7.47
CA ILE A 64 -8.44 -9.44 -7.13
C ILE A 64 -9.73 -8.68 -7.43
N ASN A 65 -9.82 -7.41 -7.03
CA ASN A 65 -10.97 -6.56 -7.31
C ASN A 65 -11.21 -6.36 -8.82
N PHE A 66 -10.14 -6.21 -9.61
CA PHE A 66 -10.21 -6.09 -11.05
C PHE A 66 -10.82 -7.34 -11.70
N ILE A 67 -10.37 -8.52 -11.30
CA ILE A 67 -10.92 -9.78 -11.80
C ILE A 67 -12.35 -9.98 -11.27
N HIS A 68 -12.60 -9.74 -9.99
CA HIS A 68 -13.92 -9.90 -9.36
C HIS A 68 -14.99 -9.00 -10.00
N TYR A 69 -14.67 -7.74 -10.27
CA TYR A 69 -15.64 -6.81 -10.84
C TYR A 69 -16.00 -7.15 -12.30
N ASN A 70 -15.01 -7.50 -13.12
CA ASN A 70 -15.24 -7.75 -14.54
C ASN A 70 -15.67 -9.19 -14.84
N TRP A 71 -15.12 -10.17 -14.12
CA TRP A 71 -15.33 -11.60 -14.35
C TRP A 71 -15.42 -12.39 -13.02
N PRO A 72 -16.52 -12.26 -12.26
CA PRO A 72 -16.70 -12.95 -10.97
C PRO A 72 -16.50 -14.48 -11.05
N VAL A 73 -16.84 -15.09 -12.20
CA VAL A 73 -16.67 -16.53 -12.42
C VAL A 73 -15.22 -16.97 -12.31
N LEU A 74 -14.25 -16.13 -12.71
CA LEU A 74 -12.83 -16.45 -12.61
C LEU A 74 -12.36 -16.52 -11.15
N ILE A 75 -12.92 -15.69 -10.27
CA ILE A 75 -12.68 -15.77 -8.81
C ILE A 75 -13.16 -17.12 -8.28
N ARG A 76 -14.37 -17.55 -8.67
CA ARG A 76 -14.97 -18.82 -8.25
C ARG A 76 -14.20 -20.05 -8.77
N ARG A 77 -13.53 -19.90 -9.91
CA ARG A 77 -12.67 -20.94 -10.52
C ARG A 77 -11.21 -20.91 -10.02
N ASN A 78 -10.91 -20.16 -8.96
CA ASN A 78 -9.57 -20.06 -8.35
C ASN A 78 -8.49 -19.63 -9.36
N PHE A 79 -8.81 -18.64 -10.20
CA PHE A 79 -7.93 -18.12 -11.25
C PHE A 79 -6.74 -17.32 -10.70
N VAL A 80 -6.88 -16.76 -9.49
CA VAL A 80 -5.86 -15.94 -8.84
C VAL A 80 -5.12 -16.78 -7.79
N GLU A 81 -3.79 -16.67 -7.78
CA GLU A 81 -2.89 -17.26 -6.82
C GLU A 81 -1.90 -16.21 -6.34
N GLU A 82 -1.20 -16.55 -5.26
CA GLU A 82 -0.20 -15.71 -4.64
C GLU A 82 1.13 -16.44 -4.53
N PHE A 83 2.20 -15.68 -4.70
CA PHE A 83 3.55 -16.06 -4.34
C PHE A 83 4.00 -15.26 -3.13
N ILE A 84 4.07 -15.90 -1.95
CA ILE A 84 4.62 -15.26 -0.76
C ILE A 84 6.13 -15.36 -0.75
N THR A 85 6.80 -14.32 -0.24
CA THR A 85 8.23 -14.37 0.10
C THR A 85 8.42 -14.06 1.58
N PRO A 86 9.48 -14.59 2.22
CA PRO A 86 9.73 -14.30 3.64
C PRO A 86 9.86 -12.79 3.90
N ILE A 87 9.08 -12.25 4.85
CA ILE A 87 9.05 -10.82 5.19
C ILE A 87 10.32 -10.39 5.95
N VAL A 88 10.77 -11.23 6.88
CA VAL A 88 11.99 -11.01 7.66
C VAL A 88 12.93 -12.17 7.45
N LYS A 89 14.06 -11.89 6.82
CA LYS A 89 15.29 -12.65 7.00
C LYS A 89 16.20 -11.83 7.92
N ALA A 90 17.07 -12.48 8.68
CA ALA A 90 18.08 -11.81 9.50
C ALA A 90 19.00 -10.86 8.66
N SER A 91 18.92 -10.92 7.33
CA SER A 91 19.50 -10.00 6.37
C SER A 91 18.41 -9.37 5.46
N LYS A 92 18.38 -8.04 5.44
CA LYS A 92 17.49 -7.04 4.77
C LYS A 92 16.56 -7.50 3.62
N GLY A 93 15.32 -6.96 3.58
CA GLY A 93 14.39 -6.57 2.47
C GLY A 93 13.98 -7.50 1.30
N LEU A 94 12.86 -7.20 0.61
CA LEU A 94 12.38 -7.97 -0.57
C LEU A 94 13.21 -7.74 -1.85
N GLY A 95 13.70 -6.52 -2.10
CA GLY A 95 14.61 -6.21 -3.22
C GLY A 95 16.07 -6.64 -2.98
N THR A 96 16.33 -7.22 -1.82
CA THR A 96 17.63 -7.70 -1.35
C THR A 96 17.75 -9.21 -1.45
N SER A 97 16.68 -9.92 -1.83
CA SER A 97 16.76 -11.33 -2.19
C SER A 97 17.64 -11.46 -3.43
N THR A 98 18.77 -12.16 -3.30
CA THR A 98 19.68 -12.40 -4.43
C THR A 98 19.05 -13.35 -5.44
N SER A 99 19.56 -13.39 -6.68
CA SER A 99 19.10 -14.36 -7.69
C SER A 99 19.27 -15.82 -7.22
N LYS A 100 20.20 -16.07 -6.30
CA LYS A 100 20.36 -17.39 -5.66
C LYS A 100 19.17 -17.71 -4.76
N GLU A 101 18.76 -16.77 -3.92
CA GLU A 101 17.60 -16.94 -3.04
C GLU A 101 16.30 -17.06 -3.82
N ALA A 102 16.15 -16.32 -4.91
CA ALA A 102 15.00 -16.48 -5.81
C ALA A 102 14.91 -17.94 -6.30
N LYS A 103 16.03 -18.53 -6.75
CA LYS A 103 16.07 -19.95 -7.17
C LYS A 103 15.68 -20.89 -6.02
N GLU A 104 16.11 -20.62 -4.79
CA GLU A 104 15.72 -21.40 -3.61
C GLU A 104 14.20 -21.32 -3.37
N TYR A 105 13.59 -20.13 -3.47
CA TYR A 105 12.13 -19.98 -3.34
C TYR A 105 11.37 -20.73 -4.44
N PHE A 106 11.85 -20.66 -5.69
CA PHE A 106 11.28 -21.40 -6.82
C PHE A 106 11.58 -22.91 -6.76
N THR A 107 12.52 -23.36 -5.92
CA THR A 107 12.74 -24.79 -5.67
C THR A 107 11.65 -25.32 -4.74
N ASP A 108 11.26 -24.54 -3.73
CA ASP A 108 10.15 -24.85 -2.83
C ASP A 108 8.86 -24.10 -3.20
N MET A 109 8.37 -24.35 -4.42
CA MET A 109 7.13 -23.75 -4.92
C MET A 109 5.91 -24.10 -4.06
N ALA A 110 5.89 -25.27 -3.43
CA ALA A 110 4.75 -25.71 -2.63
C ALA A 110 4.59 -24.85 -1.37
N ARG A 111 5.70 -24.38 -0.78
CA ARG A 111 5.69 -23.50 0.38
C ARG A 111 5.29 -22.07 0.04
N HIS A 112 5.79 -21.55 -1.09
CA HIS A 112 5.65 -20.14 -1.46
C HIS A 112 4.37 -19.86 -2.25
N ARG A 113 3.75 -20.87 -2.84
CA ARG A 113 2.48 -20.74 -3.57
C ARG A 113 1.29 -20.89 -2.64
N ILE A 114 0.52 -19.82 -2.50
CA ILE A 114 -0.76 -19.82 -1.80
C ILE A 114 -1.89 -19.68 -2.82
N ARG A 115 -2.89 -20.57 -2.74
CA ARG A 115 -4.05 -20.52 -3.64
C ARG A 115 -5.19 -19.73 -3.00
N PHE A 116 -5.83 -18.86 -3.76
CA PHE A 116 -7.12 -18.33 -3.31
C PHE A 116 -8.22 -19.36 -3.57
N ARG A 117 -9.03 -19.61 -2.55
CA ARG A 117 -10.18 -20.50 -2.64
C ARG A 117 -11.46 -19.71 -2.40
N TYR A 118 -12.32 -19.69 -3.40
CA TYR A 118 -13.68 -19.20 -3.22
C TYR A 118 -14.50 -20.18 -2.36
N SER A 119 -15.17 -19.65 -1.35
CA SER A 119 -15.83 -20.40 -0.28
C SER A 119 -17.33 -20.07 -0.14
N GLY A 120 -17.81 -19.00 -0.78
CA GLY A 120 -19.23 -18.63 -0.78
C GLY A 120 -19.44 -17.13 -0.99
N GLU A 121 -20.68 -16.68 -0.90
CA GLU A 121 -21.05 -15.27 -1.13
C GLU A 121 -20.39 -14.29 -0.15
N GLU A 122 -19.94 -14.76 1.01
CA GLU A 122 -19.20 -13.93 1.96
C GLU A 122 -17.89 -13.38 1.38
N ASP A 123 -17.27 -14.11 0.44
CA ASP A 123 -16.08 -13.65 -0.29
C ASP A 123 -16.43 -12.46 -1.20
N ASP A 124 -17.53 -12.58 -1.95
CA ASP A 124 -18.03 -11.53 -2.84
C ASP A 124 -18.38 -10.27 -2.02
N ASN A 125 -19.07 -10.44 -0.88
CA ASN A 125 -19.44 -9.36 0.04
C ASN A 125 -18.22 -8.68 0.68
N SER A 126 -17.20 -9.46 1.08
CA SER A 126 -15.97 -8.92 1.67
C SER A 126 -15.18 -8.10 0.66
N LEU A 127 -15.09 -8.58 -0.59
CA LEU A 127 -14.43 -7.85 -1.67
C LEU A 127 -15.20 -6.59 -2.06
N ASP A 128 -16.54 -6.62 -2.11
CA ASP A 128 -17.32 -5.42 -2.37
C ASP A 128 -17.16 -4.38 -1.26
N MET A 129 -17.24 -4.79 0.01
CA MET A 129 -17.01 -3.92 1.17
C MET A 129 -15.63 -3.23 1.09
N ALA A 130 -14.59 -3.97 0.71
CA ALA A 130 -13.23 -3.44 0.63
C ALA A 130 -13.05 -2.38 -0.47
N PHE A 131 -13.64 -2.55 -1.66
CA PHE A 131 -13.30 -1.74 -2.84
C PHE A 131 -14.41 -0.83 -3.38
N SER A 132 -15.67 -1.02 -2.96
CA SER A 132 -16.80 -0.20 -3.39
C SER A 132 -16.80 1.19 -2.74
N LYS A 133 -16.97 2.27 -3.50
CA LYS A 133 -17.10 3.62 -2.90
C LYS A 133 -18.41 3.81 -2.14
N LYS A 134 -19.41 2.96 -2.37
CA LYS A 134 -20.70 3.03 -1.66
C LYS A 134 -20.64 2.44 -0.24
N LYS A 135 -19.57 1.69 0.06
CA LYS A 135 -19.40 0.91 1.30
C LYS A 135 -18.49 1.58 2.32
N ILE A 136 -18.49 2.91 2.37
CA ILE A 136 -17.62 3.69 3.28
C ILE A 136 -17.99 3.43 4.74
N GLU A 137 -19.28 3.49 5.09
CA GLU A 137 -19.73 3.26 6.47
C GLU A 137 -19.44 1.82 6.92
N ASP A 138 -19.70 0.84 6.06
CA ASP A 138 -19.36 -0.57 6.31
C ASP A 138 -17.85 -0.73 6.61
N ARG A 139 -16.97 -0.05 5.86
CA ARG A 139 -15.52 -0.03 6.14
C ARG A 139 -15.15 0.62 7.46
N LYS A 140 -15.85 1.68 7.88
CA LYS A 140 -15.60 2.33 9.17
C LYS A 140 -15.93 1.38 10.31
N VAL A 141 -17.08 0.70 10.24
CA VAL A 141 -17.49 -0.29 11.24
C VAL A 141 -16.50 -1.46 11.25
N TRP A 142 -16.14 -1.98 10.08
CA TRP A 142 -15.16 -3.04 9.92
C TRP A 142 -13.80 -2.72 10.56
N LEU A 143 -13.22 -1.55 10.26
CA LEU A 143 -11.96 -1.12 10.86
C LEU A 143 -12.09 -0.87 12.36
N THR A 144 -13.21 -0.32 12.82
CA THR A 144 -13.45 -0.06 14.24
C THR A 144 -13.49 -1.36 15.03
N ASN A 145 -14.21 -2.36 14.54
CA ASN A 145 -14.28 -3.68 15.16
C ASN A 145 -12.90 -4.34 15.20
N TRP A 146 -12.14 -4.28 14.10
CA TRP A 146 -10.80 -4.83 14.04
C TRP A 146 -9.83 -4.13 15.01
N MET A 147 -9.87 -2.80 15.11
CA MET A 147 -9.05 -2.04 16.07
C MET A 147 -9.40 -2.37 17.52
N ALA A 148 -10.70 -2.54 17.83
CA ALA A 148 -11.16 -2.91 19.15
C ALA A 148 -10.67 -4.32 19.54
N GLU A 149 -10.78 -5.28 18.63
CA GLU A 149 -10.27 -6.64 18.85
C GLU A 149 -8.75 -6.66 19.03
N LYS A 150 -8.01 -5.92 18.19
CA LYS A 150 -6.56 -5.80 18.31
C LYS A 150 -6.15 -5.22 19.67
N LYS A 151 -6.87 -4.19 20.15
CA LYS A 151 -6.65 -3.59 21.47
C LYS A 151 -6.90 -4.60 22.59
N LEU A 152 -8.03 -5.32 22.55
CA LEU A 152 -8.39 -6.32 23.55
C LEU A 152 -7.33 -7.43 23.63
N ARG A 153 -6.90 -7.98 22.48
CA ARG A 153 -5.85 -9.01 22.44
C ARG A 153 -4.55 -8.52 23.06
N ARG A 154 -4.15 -7.27 22.79
CA ARG A 154 -2.96 -6.65 23.37
C ARG A 154 -3.06 -6.50 24.89
N GLU A 155 -4.20 -6.07 25.40
CA GLU A 155 -4.45 -5.92 26.85
C GLU A 155 -4.45 -7.27 27.58
N GLN A 156 -4.87 -8.34 26.90
CA GLN A 156 -4.87 -9.71 27.42
C GLN A 156 -3.54 -10.44 27.21
N GLY A 157 -2.55 -9.82 26.57
CA GLY A 157 -1.27 -10.46 26.25
C GLY A 157 -1.37 -11.61 25.25
N LEU A 158 -2.45 -11.67 24.47
CA LEU A 158 -2.65 -12.69 23.44
C LEU A 158 -1.79 -12.39 22.20
N THR A 159 -1.40 -13.45 21.50
CA THR A 159 -0.65 -13.33 20.24
C THR A 159 -1.51 -12.73 19.13
N GLU A 160 -0.88 -11.90 18.29
CA GLU A 160 -1.53 -11.43 17.05
C GLU A 160 -1.76 -12.61 16.10
N GLU A 161 -2.86 -12.54 15.35
CA GLU A 161 -3.19 -13.56 14.35
C GLU A 161 -2.56 -13.21 13.02
N TYR A 162 -1.83 -14.17 12.45
CA TYR A 162 -1.18 -14.04 11.16
C TYR A 162 -1.90 -14.93 10.15
N LEU A 163 -2.07 -14.42 8.92
CA LEU A 163 -2.76 -15.14 7.86
C LEU A 163 -1.94 -16.34 7.34
N TYR A 164 -0.61 -16.19 7.28
CA TYR A 164 0.29 -17.18 6.69
C TYR A 164 1.08 -17.92 7.77
N ASP A 165 0.77 -19.20 7.95
CA ASP A 165 1.55 -20.13 8.76
C ASP A 165 2.42 -21.03 7.85
N LYS A 166 3.24 -21.91 8.45
CA LYS A 166 4.11 -22.89 7.76
C LYS A 166 3.33 -23.82 6.83
N ASP A 167 2.10 -24.13 7.19
CA ASP A 167 1.29 -25.12 6.51
C ASP A 167 0.13 -24.51 5.70
N THR A 168 0.00 -23.18 5.67
CA THR A 168 -0.97 -22.52 4.82
C THR A 168 -0.64 -22.80 3.35
N ARG A 169 -1.61 -23.35 2.61
CA ARG A 169 -1.54 -23.62 1.16
C ARG A 169 -2.68 -22.99 0.38
N ALA A 170 -3.76 -22.65 1.07
CA ALA A 170 -4.90 -21.95 0.50
C ALA A 170 -5.49 -20.96 1.50
N VAL A 171 -6.05 -19.86 0.99
CA VAL A 171 -6.66 -18.77 1.75
C VAL A 171 -7.98 -18.38 1.09
N SER A 172 -9.01 -18.05 1.88
CA SER A 172 -10.27 -17.51 1.36
C SER A 172 -10.15 -16.02 1.05
N PHE A 173 -10.99 -15.48 0.17
CA PHE A 173 -10.97 -14.04 -0.11
C PHE A 173 -11.41 -13.23 1.11
N LYS A 174 -12.37 -13.75 1.89
CA LYS A 174 -12.77 -13.20 3.19
C LYS A 174 -11.60 -13.12 4.17
N ASP A 175 -10.82 -14.20 4.32
CA ASP A 175 -9.67 -14.20 5.22
C ASP A 175 -8.60 -13.22 4.75
N PHE A 176 -8.34 -13.16 3.44
CA PHE A 176 -7.44 -12.16 2.89
C PHE A 176 -7.88 -10.72 3.20
N VAL A 177 -9.16 -10.40 2.98
CA VAL A 177 -9.69 -9.07 3.28
C VAL A 177 -9.55 -8.79 4.78
N ASN A 178 -10.03 -9.69 5.63
CA ASN A 178 -10.17 -9.45 7.07
C ASN A 178 -8.90 -9.67 7.90
N LYS A 179 -7.87 -10.36 7.37
CA LYS A 179 -6.62 -10.63 8.10
C LYS A 179 -5.40 -9.98 7.48
N GLU A 180 -5.41 -9.67 6.18
CA GLU A 180 -4.26 -9.06 5.50
C GLU A 180 -4.56 -7.66 4.97
N LEU A 181 -5.63 -7.48 4.20
CA LEU A 181 -5.97 -6.17 3.63
C LEU A 181 -6.31 -5.15 4.72
N VAL A 182 -6.96 -5.59 5.81
CA VAL A 182 -7.25 -4.75 6.98
C VAL A 182 -5.99 -4.12 7.58
N LEU A 183 -4.87 -4.84 7.59
CA LEU A 183 -3.59 -4.36 8.12
C LEU A 183 -3.11 -3.17 7.30
N PHE A 184 -3.21 -3.28 5.97
CA PHE A 184 -2.90 -2.17 5.07
C PHE A 184 -3.85 -0.99 5.30
N SER A 185 -5.15 -1.23 5.40
CA SER A 185 -6.14 -0.16 5.62
C SER A 185 -5.91 0.59 6.93
N ASN A 186 -5.61 -0.13 8.01
CA ASN A 186 -5.27 0.49 9.29
C ASN A 186 -3.94 1.26 9.21
N THR A 187 -2.91 0.68 8.59
CA THR A 187 -1.60 1.35 8.38
C THR A 187 -1.76 2.62 7.52
N ASP A 188 -2.68 2.60 6.55
CA ASP A 188 -3.00 3.75 5.73
C ASP A 188 -3.64 4.88 6.55
N ASN A 189 -4.54 4.54 7.48
CA ASN A 189 -5.08 5.51 8.43
C ASN A 189 -4.00 6.07 9.35
N GLU A 190 -3.19 5.21 9.97
CA GLU A 190 -2.12 5.60 10.90
C GLU A 190 -1.11 6.57 10.26
N ARG A 191 -0.78 6.37 8.97
CA ARG A 191 0.15 7.27 8.26
C ARG A 191 -0.52 8.53 7.70
N SER A 192 -1.84 8.50 7.49
CA SER A 192 -2.56 9.57 6.78
C SER A 192 -3.28 10.53 7.73
N ILE A 193 -3.74 10.07 8.88
CA ILE A 193 -4.48 10.83 9.88
C ILE A 193 -3.52 11.24 11.01
N PRO A 194 -3.44 12.54 11.37
CA PRO A 194 -2.58 12.99 12.47
C PRO A 194 -3.12 12.57 13.83
N SER A 195 -2.24 12.55 14.83
CA SER A 195 -2.66 12.39 16.23
C SER A 195 -3.25 13.70 16.77
N LEU A 196 -4.25 13.60 17.64
CA LEU A 196 -4.84 14.77 18.33
C LEU A 196 -3.81 15.49 19.21
N VAL A 197 -2.86 14.76 19.80
CA VAL A 197 -1.93 15.29 20.81
C VAL A 197 -0.95 16.31 20.23
N ASP A 198 -0.44 16.05 19.02
CA ASP A 198 0.57 16.89 18.37
C ASP A 198 0.14 17.45 17.02
N GLY A 199 -0.98 16.98 16.46
CA GLY A 199 -1.43 17.37 15.12
C GLY A 199 -0.57 16.81 13.99
N LEU A 200 0.34 15.85 14.27
CA LEU A 200 1.32 15.36 13.32
C LEU A 200 1.05 13.93 12.86
N LYS A 201 1.35 13.68 11.59
CA LYS A 201 1.45 12.33 11.01
C LYS A 201 2.78 11.69 11.42
N PRO A 202 2.90 10.35 11.43
CA PRO A 202 4.14 9.66 11.80
C PRO A 202 5.38 10.14 11.03
N GLY A 203 5.26 10.42 9.73
CA GLY A 203 6.37 10.95 8.92
C GLY A 203 6.85 12.33 9.41
N GLN A 204 5.92 13.23 9.74
CA GLN A 204 6.24 14.55 10.28
C GLN A 204 6.87 14.45 11.68
N ARG A 205 6.32 13.56 12.54
CA ARG A 205 6.86 13.30 13.87
C ARG A 205 8.29 12.77 13.83
N LYS A 206 8.59 11.87 12.87
CA LYS A 206 9.95 11.34 12.64
C LYS A 206 10.93 12.44 12.18
N VAL A 207 10.49 13.37 11.34
CA VAL A 207 11.28 14.55 10.95
C VAL A 207 11.62 15.38 12.18
N LEU A 208 10.63 15.80 12.97
CA LEU A 208 10.87 16.62 14.16
C LEU A 208 11.71 15.90 15.22
N PHE A 209 11.44 14.62 15.48
CA PHE A 209 12.25 13.80 16.38
C PHE A 209 13.73 13.83 15.97
N THR A 210 14.01 13.72 14.67
CA THR A 210 15.39 13.78 14.16
C THR A 210 15.99 15.16 14.34
N CYS A 211 15.24 16.23 14.08
CA CYS A 211 15.69 17.61 14.33
C CYS A 211 16.03 17.83 15.82
N PHE A 212 15.16 17.40 16.73
CA PHE A 212 15.41 17.48 18.17
C PHE A 212 16.62 16.66 18.60
N LYS A 213 16.76 15.44 18.06
CA LYS A 213 17.85 14.52 18.42
C LYS A 213 19.21 15.01 17.93
N ARG A 214 19.27 15.67 16.76
CA ARG A 214 20.50 16.25 16.22
C ARG A 214 20.86 17.58 16.90
N ALA A 215 19.88 18.31 17.41
CA ALA A 215 20.05 19.62 18.04
C ALA A 215 20.90 20.59 17.17
N ASP A 216 20.72 20.52 15.85
CA ASP A 216 21.50 21.29 14.89
C ASP A 216 21.23 22.79 15.07
N LYS A 217 22.26 23.56 15.45
CA LYS A 217 22.19 25.03 15.55
C LYS A 217 22.43 25.75 14.22
N LYS A 218 22.82 25.01 13.18
CA LYS A 218 23.09 25.52 11.83
C LYS A 218 22.04 25.00 10.87
N GLU A 219 21.85 25.73 9.78
CA GLU A 219 21.02 25.29 8.66
C GLU A 219 21.55 23.98 8.06
N VAL A 220 20.63 23.10 7.68
CA VAL A 220 20.92 21.81 7.05
C VAL A 220 20.18 21.71 5.73
N LYS A 221 20.83 21.13 4.72
CA LYS A 221 20.21 20.90 3.42
C LYS A 221 19.06 19.90 3.55
N VAL A 222 17.92 20.18 2.92
CA VAL A 222 16.73 19.31 3.02
C VAL A 222 17.02 17.87 2.60
N ALA A 223 17.78 17.66 1.52
CA ALA A 223 18.18 16.32 1.09
C ALA A 223 19.04 15.57 2.14
N GLN A 224 19.93 16.27 2.84
CA GLN A 224 20.76 15.68 3.89
C GLN A 224 19.94 15.36 5.14
N LEU A 225 19.03 16.25 5.51
CA LEU A 225 18.11 16.03 6.63
C LEU A 225 17.20 14.82 6.35
N ALA A 226 16.67 14.68 5.12
CA ALA A 226 15.85 13.54 4.75
C ALA A 226 16.60 12.20 4.88
N GLY A 227 17.88 12.15 4.46
CA GLY A 227 18.73 10.96 4.66
C GLY A 227 18.94 10.63 6.14
N ALA A 228 19.24 11.65 6.95
CA ALA A 228 19.39 11.48 8.40
C ALA A 228 18.10 11.00 9.08
N VAL A 229 16.93 11.51 8.66
CA VAL A 229 15.63 11.05 9.15
C VAL A 229 15.41 9.58 8.77
N GLY A 230 15.75 9.21 7.54
CA GLY A 230 15.68 7.82 7.07
C GLY A 230 16.43 6.85 7.98
N GLU A 231 17.68 7.19 8.28
CA GLU A 231 18.57 6.41 9.13
C GLU A 231 18.14 6.41 10.61
N MET A 232 17.97 7.59 11.21
CA MET A 232 17.80 7.74 12.65
C MET A 232 16.40 7.36 13.15
N SER A 233 15.39 7.44 12.28
CA SER A 233 13.99 7.17 12.63
C SER A 233 13.46 5.86 12.06
N ALA A 234 14.30 5.08 11.37
CA ALA A 234 13.90 3.86 10.65
C ALA A 234 12.66 4.11 9.76
N TYR A 235 12.77 5.05 8.82
CA TYR A 235 11.70 5.34 7.88
C TYR A 235 11.85 4.50 6.61
N HIS A 236 10.78 3.80 6.21
CA HIS A 236 10.84 2.77 5.17
C HIS A 236 10.11 3.11 3.86
N HIS A 237 9.56 4.32 3.69
CA HIS A 237 8.74 4.69 2.53
C HIS A 237 9.44 5.59 1.49
N GLY A 238 10.77 5.65 1.54
CA GLY A 238 11.61 6.37 0.58
C GLY A 238 11.81 7.85 0.89
N GLU A 239 12.99 8.36 0.52
CA GLU A 239 13.41 9.72 0.90
C GLU A 239 12.64 10.83 0.18
N ALA A 240 12.11 10.58 -1.03
CA ALA A 240 11.33 11.58 -1.77
C ALA A 240 10.09 12.05 -0.99
N SER A 241 9.42 11.12 -0.30
CA SER A 241 8.28 11.45 0.56
C SER A 241 8.70 12.25 1.80
N LEU A 242 9.86 11.93 2.38
CA LEU A 242 10.44 12.69 3.49
C LEU A 242 10.83 14.11 3.08
N MET A 243 11.49 14.28 1.93
CA MET A 243 11.85 15.61 1.42
C MET A 243 10.60 16.48 1.22
N SER A 244 9.54 15.94 0.61
CA SER A 244 8.27 16.66 0.50
C SER A 244 7.64 16.97 1.86
N THR A 245 7.74 16.05 2.83
CA THR A 245 7.25 16.26 4.20
C THR A 245 8.00 17.41 4.90
N ILE A 246 9.33 17.47 4.75
CA ILE A 246 10.17 18.55 5.30
C ILE A 246 9.79 19.90 4.68
N VAL A 247 9.63 19.94 3.35
CA VAL A 247 9.19 21.16 2.65
C VAL A 247 7.84 21.64 3.18
N ASN A 248 6.86 20.74 3.31
CA ASN A 248 5.53 21.08 3.82
C ASN A 248 5.54 21.57 5.27
N LEU A 249 6.46 21.07 6.12
CA LEU A 249 6.62 21.54 7.51
C LEU A 249 7.26 22.93 7.60
N ALA A 250 8.02 23.32 6.58
CA ALA A 250 8.74 24.60 6.54
C ALA A 250 7.96 25.73 5.86
N GLN A 251 6.99 25.40 5.00
CA GLN A 251 6.16 26.37 4.27
C GLN A 251 5.46 27.37 5.20
N ASP A 252 5.52 28.65 4.83
CA ASP A 252 5.00 29.79 5.60
C ASP A 252 4.17 30.79 4.76
N TYR A 253 3.83 30.45 3.51
CA TYR A 253 2.99 31.30 2.68
C TYR A 253 1.54 31.34 3.21
N VAL A 254 0.80 32.41 2.89
CA VAL A 254 -0.61 32.59 3.31
C VAL A 254 -1.48 31.41 2.89
N GLY A 255 -2.07 30.72 3.87
CA GLY A 255 -2.89 29.52 3.67
C GLY A 255 -2.12 28.19 3.81
N SER A 256 -0.86 28.22 4.23
CA SER A 256 -0.08 27.02 4.61
C SER A 256 -0.12 26.79 6.13
N ASN A 257 1.02 26.88 6.83
CA ASN A 257 1.12 26.70 8.28
C ASN A 257 0.97 28.04 8.99
N ASN A 258 0.06 28.12 9.98
CA ASN A 258 -0.02 29.29 10.87
C ASN A 258 1.28 29.48 11.67
N ILE A 259 1.90 28.36 12.07
CA ILE A 259 3.21 28.33 12.72
C ILE A 259 4.00 27.21 12.04
N ASN A 260 4.96 27.59 11.19
CA ASN A 260 5.91 26.67 10.62
C ASN A 260 6.93 26.23 11.67
N LEU A 261 7.11 24.91 11.82
CA LEU A 261 8.03 24.33 12.80
C LEU A 261 9.49 24.33 12.30
N LEU A 262 9.65 24.42 10.98
CA LEU A 262 10.93 24.50 10.30
C LEU A 262 11.04 25.83 9.54
N LEU A 263 12.24 26.41 9.48
CA LEU A 263 12.50 27.63 8.73
C LEU A 263 12.68 27.33 7.23
N PRO A 264 12.04 28.09 6.33
CA PRO A 264 12.19 27.96 4.89
C PRO A 264 13.41 28.74 4.38
N ILE A 265 14.61 28.16 4.49
CA ILE A 265 15.86 28.81 4.06
C ILE A 265 16.10 28.52 2.57
N GLY A 266 15.51 29.34 1.72
CA GLY A 266 15.51 29.19 0.26
C GLY A 266 14.10 29.24 -0.30
N GLN A 267 13.88 28.68 -1.49
CA GLN A 267 12.57 28.67 -2.14
C GLN A 267 11.80 27.39 -1.75
N PHE A 268 10.83 27.52 -0.84
CA PHE A 268 9.99 26.41 -0.32
C PHE A 268 8.59 26.35 -0.95
N GLY A 269 8.41 27.04 -2.08
CA GLY A 269 7.14 27.22 -2.75
C GLY A 269 6.37 28.44 -2.24
N THR A 270 5.47 28.94 -3.07
CA THR A 270 4.68 30.15 -2.79
C THR A 270 3.19 29.87 -2.92
N ARG A 271 2.38 30.86 -2.54
CA ARG A 271 0.93 30.80 -2.72
C ARG A 271 0.49 30.66 -4.18
N LEU A 272 1.32 31.04 -5.16
CA LEU A 272 0.96 31.05 -6.58
C LEU A 272 0.62 29.65 -7.10
N GLN A 273 1.30 28.63 -6.58
CA GLN A 273 1.05 27.23 -6.93
C GLN A 273 0.78 26.35 -5.71
N GLY A 274 0.40 26.96 -4.58
CA GLY A 274 0.15 26.26 -3.33
C GLY A 274 1.35 25.41 -2.89
N GLY A 275 2.56 25.97 -2.97
CA GLY A 275 3.79 25.32 -2.57
C GLY A 275 4.43 24.38 -3.60
N LYS A 276 3.76 24.09 -4.73
CA LYS A 276 4.27 23.18 -5.77
C LYS A 276 5.44 23.73 -6.58
N ASP A 277 5.58 25.05 -6.58
CA ASP A 277 6.70 25.78 -7.15
C ASP A 277 7.95 25.75 -6.26
N SER A 278 8.02 24.84 -5.28
CA SER A 278 9.19 24.60 -4.43
C SER A 278 10.43 24.20 -5.24
N ALA A 279 11.59 24.75 -4.92
CA ALA A 279 12.85 24.35 -5.53
C ALA A 279 13.26 22.92 -5.13
N SER A 280 14.19 22.34 -5.89
CA SER A 280 14.69 20.99 -5.61
C SER A 280 15.27 20.90 -4.18
N PRO A 281 14.98 19.81 -3.43
CA PRO A 281 15.52 19.57 -2.08
C PRO A 281 17.06 19.61 -1.94
N ARG A 282 17.77 19.57 -3.07
CA ARG A 282 19.24 19.66 -3.13
C ARG A 282 19.77 21.11 -2.99
N TYR A 283 18.92 22.10 -3.25
CA TYR A 283 19.29 23.52 -3.28
C TYR A 283 18.75 24.32 -2.09
N ILE A 284 17.85 23.74 -1.31
CA ILE A 284 17.18 24.41 -0.19
C ILE A 284 17.64 23.87 1.15
N PHE A 285 17.62 24.74 2.14
CA PHE A 285 18.10 24.50 3.49
C PHE A 285 16.97 24.74 4.49
N THR A 286 17.06 24.12 5.66
CA THR A 286 16.08 24.28 6.71
C THR A 286 16.73 24.18 8.08
N GLN A 287 16.01 24.63 9.09
CA GLN A 287 16.43 24.59 10.48
C GLN A 287 15.18 24.52 11.37
N LEU A 288 15.32 23.92 12.55
CA LEU A 288 14.27 23.98 13.57
C LEU A 288 14.13 25.44 14.05
N LYS A 289 12.88 25.92 14.14
CA LYS A 289 12.56 27.28 14.58
C LYS A 289 12.70 27.44 16.11
#